data_AF-A0AAU0H7N6-F1
#
_entry.id   AF-A0AAU0H7N6-F1
#
_cell.length_a   1.000
_cell.length_b   1.000
_cell.length_c   1.000
_cell.angle_alpha   90.00
_cell.angle_beta   90.00
_cell.angle_gamma   90.00
#
_symmetry.space_group_name_H-M   'P 1'
#
loop_
_entity.id
_entity.type
_entity.pdbx_description
1 polymer ?
#
loop_
_entity_poly.entity_id
_entity_poly.type
_entity_poly.pdbx_seq_one_letter_code
_entity_poly.pdbx_strand_id
1 'polypeptide(L)'
;MLYIKFGISSSSRVEDFTSLFFYMQEVRAPHYEFDVQTPDYDWDNMTEEEISIAAQRTLQDPTELRLNQQLPSYVQDAIHEFAKRSEVYGYGLENMFSYIENDFEVEIDSLSYVSDVEGEVAFSTGNYPFGGIERFAVILKAFNLIPFECFDGFNVGTIEWNGDYMFDIIANPIKTKSYLFSLGKEQVQIP
;
A
#
# COMPACT_ATOMS: atom_id res chain seq x y z
N MET A 1 -12.51 -11.11 4.94
CA MET A 1 -11.87 -10.19 5.87
C MET A 1 -10.45 -10.64 6.07
N LEU A 2 -9.52 -9.86 5.55
CA LEU A 2 -8.08 -9.88 5.77
C LEU A 2 -7.73 -8.72 6.71
N TYR A 3 -6.55 -8.78 7.32
CA TYR A 3 -6.03 -7.61 8.00
C TYR A 3 -4.50 -7.61 8.04
N ILE A 4 -3.93 -6.44 8.27
CA ILE A 4 -2.53 -6.26 8.66
C ILE A 4 -2.45 -5.25 9.79
N LYS A 5 -1.71 -5.60 10.83
CA LYS A 5 -1.43 -4.75 11.98
C LYS A 5 0.00 -4.24 11.94
N PHE A 6 0.18 -3.02 12.40
CA PHE A 6 1.45 -2.33 12.37
C PHE A 6 1.69 -1.49 13.63
N GLY A 7 2.96 -1.41 14.02
CA GLY A 7 3.43 -0.55 15.10
C GLY A 7 3.62 0.88 14.64
N ILE A 8 3.23 1.83 15.48
CA ILE A 8 3.33 3.27 15.23
C ILE A 8 4.54 3.82 15.96
N SER A 9 5.44 4.45 15.21
CA SER A 9 6.66 5.08 15.74
C SER A 9 6.66 6.60 15.65
N SER A 10 5.82 7.17 14.77
CA SER A 10 5.71 8.62 14.54
C SER A 10 4.30 8.97 14.04
N SER A 11 3.68 9.98 14.64
CA SER A 11 2.35 10.45 14.23
C SER A 11 2.35 11.08 12.83
N SER A 12 3.42 11.80 12.45
CA SER A 12 3.50 12.41 11.11
C SER A 12 3.47 11.37 10.00
N ARG A 13 4.08 10.20 10.26
CA ARG A 13 4.08 9.06 9.33
C ARG A 13 2.71 8.43 9.18
N VAL A 14 1.92 8.44 10.25
CA VAL A 14 0.53 7.99 10.25
C VAL A 14 -0.33 8.94 9.41
N GLU A 15 -0.14 10.26 9.53
CA GLU A 15 -0.85 11.25 8.72
C GLU A 15 -0.55 11.08 7.22
N ASP A 16 0.74 10.92 6.87
CA ASP A 16 1.17 10.65 5.49
C ASP A 16 0.52 9.35 4.97
N PHE A 17 0.56 8.26 5.75
CA PHE A 17 -0.06 6.99 5.35
C PHE A 17 -1.58 7.06 5.27
N THR A 18 -2.23 7.85 6.13
CA THR A 18 -3.68 8.06 6.11
C THR A 18 -4.11 8.73 4.80
N SER A 19 -3.29 9.65 4.29
CA SER A 19 -3.52 10.29 2.99
C SER A 19 -3.46 9.26 1.86
N LEU A 20 -2.44 8.38 1.88
CA LEU A 20 -2.36 7.25 0.94
C LEU A 20 -3.53 6.29 1.07
N PHE A 21 -3.97 5.99 2.29
CA PHE A 21 -5.12 5.12 2.55
C PHE A 21 -6.40 5.64 1.87
N PHE A 22 -6.71 6.92 2.04
CA PHE A 22 -7.87 7.52 1.39
C PHE A 22 -7.73 7.57 -0.13
N TYR A 23 -6.52 7.86 -0.64
CA TYR A 23 -6.25 7.77 -2.06
C TYR A 23 -6.54 6.36 -2.61
N MET A 24 -6.06 5.31 -1.93
CA MET A 24 -6.29 3.92 -2.36
C MET A 24 -7.77 3.54 -2.35
N GLN A 25 -8.59 4.10 -1.44
CA GLN A 25 -10.04 3.93 -1.48
C GLN A 25 -10.68 4.66 -2.65
N GLU A 26 -10.24 5.89 -2.92
CA GLU A 26 -10.79 6.74 -3.97
C GLU A 26 -10.58 6.13 -5.36
N VAL A 27 -9.35 5.70 -5.68
CA VAL A 27 -9.02 5.13 -7.00
C VAL A 27 -9.74 3.81 -7.30
N ARG A 28 -10.27 3.15 -6.27
CA ARG A 28 -11.06 1.91 -6.38
C ARG A 28 -12.56 2.14 -6.37
N ALA A 29 -13.00 3.38 -6.15
CA ALA A 29 -14.43 3.69 -6.10
C ALA A 29 -15.09 3.36 -7.46
N PRO A 30 -16.34 2.88 -7.46
CA PRO A 30 -17.08 2.67 -8.69
C PRO A 30 -17.12 3.95 -9.53
N HIS A 31 -16.78 3.84 -10.81
CA HIS A 31 -16.73 4.97 -11.75
C HIS A 31 -15.63 6.01 -11.46
N TYR A 32 -14.63 5.68 -10.64
CA TYR A 32 -13.44 6.50 -10.58
C TYR A 32 -12.75 6.52 -11.95
N GLU A 33 -12.51 7.71 -12.45
CA GLU A 33 -11.68 7.96 -13.62
C GLU A 33 -10.54 8.85 -13.14
N PHE A 34 -9.31 8.51 -13.53
CA PHE A 34 -8.21 9.42 -13.30
C PHE A 34 -8.54 10.73 -13.99
N ASP A 35 -8.47 11.83 -13.22
CA ASP A 35 -8.53 13.17 -13.80
C ASP A 35 -7.25 13.34 -14.64
N VAL A 36 -7.36 12.97 -15.92
CA VAL A 36 -6.33 13.27 -16.90
C VAL A 36 -6.44 14.76 -17.15
N GLN A 37 -5.95 15.57 -16.21
CA GLN A 37 -5.75 16.99 -16.41
C GLN A 37 -4.66 17.12 -17.48
N THR A 38 -5.03 17.03 -18.75
CA THR A 38 -4.25 17.67 -19.80
C THR A 38 -4.36 19.15 -19.51
N PRO A 39 -3.28 19.79 -19.04
CA PRO A 39 -3.36 21.20 -18.71
C PRO A 39 -3.71 21.95 -20.00
N ASP A 40 -4.77 22.75 -19.95
CA ASP A 40 -5.20 23.57 -21.07
C ASP A 40 -4.25 24.76 -21.18
N TYR A 41 -3.12 24.53 -21.83
CA TYR A 41 -2.10 25.55 -22.05
C TYR A 41 -2.54 26.47 -23.20
N ASP A 42 -2.55 27.77 -22.96
CA ASP A 42 -2.74 28.80 -23.98
C ASP A 42 -1.43 28.96 -24.78
N TRP A 43 -1.12 27.95 -25.60
CA TRP A 43 0.11 27.86 -26.39
C TRP A 43 0.37 29.10 -27.24
N ASP A 44 -0.68 29.83 -27.62
CA ASP A 44 -0.61 31.00 -28.49
C ASP A 44 -0.12 32.26 -27.75
N ASN A 45 -0.25 32.32 -26.41
CA ASN A 45 0.13 33.48 -25.61
C ASN A 45 1.29 33.23 -24.64
N MET A 46 1.85 32.01 -24.61
CA MET A 46 2.98 31.66 -23.77
C MET A 46 4.32 32.13 -24.36
N THR A 47 5.25 32.51 -23.49
CA THR A 47 6.65 32.76 -23.86
C THR A 47 7.36 31.45 -24.22
N GLU A 48 8.47 31.51 -24.96
CA GLU A 48 9.25 30.31 -25.32
C GLU A 48 9.71 29.50 -24.08
N GLU A 49 10.03 30.19 -22.98
CA GLU A 49 10.43 29.56 -21.72
C GLU A 49 9.26 28.81 -21.06
N GLU A 50 8.07 29.43 -21.05
CA GLU A 50 6.83 28.81 -20.57
C GLU A 50 6.40 27.63 -21.46
N ILE A 51 6.53 27.74 -22.78
CA ILE A 51 6.27 26.65 -23.73
C ILE A 51 7.19 25.46 -23.43
N SER A 52 8.46 25.71 -23.13
CA SER A 52 9.41 24.64 -22.80
C SER A 52 9.03 23.90 -21.51
N ILE A 53 8.59 24.63 -20.48
CA ILE A 53 8.15 24.08 -19.20
C ILE A 53 6.83 23.31 -19.37
N ALA A 54 5.89 23.86 -20.12
CA ALA A 54 4.62 23.21 -20.43
C ALA A 54 4.82 21.93 -21.24
N ALA A 55 5.65 21.97 -22.28
CA ALA A 55 5.99 20.80 -23.08
C ALA A 55 6.65 19.70 -22.23
N GLN A 56 7.55 20.06 -21.31
CA GLN A 56 8.14 19.09 -20.38
C GLN A 56 7.10 18.44 -19.47
N ARG A 57 6.13 19.21 -18.96
CA ARG A 57 5.04 18.69 -18.12
C ARG A 57 4.05 17.81 -18.90
N THR A 58 3.76 18.14 -20.15
CA THR A 58 2.91 17.33 -21.03
C THR A 58 3.58 16.00 -21.42
N LEU A 59 4.91 15.94 -21.36
CA LEU A 59 5.68 14.72 -21.62
C LEU A 59 5.85 13.84 -20.36
N GLN A 60 5.53 14.33 -19.16
CA GLN A 60 5.57 13.51 -17.94
C GLN A 60 4.46 12.46 -17.97
N ASP A 61 4.79 11.24 -17.56
CA ASP A 61 3.81 10.17 -17.40
C ASP A 61 2.81 10.58 -16.31
N PRO A 62 1.49 10.62 -16.58
CA PRO A 62 0.47 10.88 -15.57
C PRO A 62 0.61 10.00 -14.31
N THR A 63 1.13 8.78 -14.47
CA THR A 63 1.40 7.86 -13.36
C THR A 63 2.55 8.36 -12.49
N GLU A 64 3.62 8.85 -13.09
CA GLU A 64 4.76 9.44 -12.37
C GLU A 64 4.34 10.69 -11.60
N LEU A 65 3.45 11.51 -12.18
CA LEU A 65 2.87 12.67 -11.50
C LEU A 65 2.07 12.25 -10.26
N ARG A 66 1.17 11.27 -10.39
CA ARG A 66 0.39 10.76 -9.25
C ARG A 66 1.30 10.15 -8.19
N LEU A 67 2.30 9.36 -8.60
CA LEU A 67 3.27 8.78 -7.68
C LEU A 67 3.92 9.84 -6.81
N ASN A 68 4.41 10.92 -7.44
CA ASN A 68 5.06 12.03 -6.74
C ASN A 68 4.11 12.84 -5.85
N GLN A 69 2.82 12.89 -6.17
CA GLN A 69 1.80 13.55 -5.37
C GLN A 69 1.38 12.73 -4.15
N GLN A 70 1.26 11.41 -4.31
CA GLN A 70 0.68 10.52 -3.30
C GLN A 70 1.73 9.91 -2.37
N LEU A 71 2.97 9.74 -2.83
CA LEU A 71 4.05 9.18 -2.03
C LEU A 71 5.05 10.27 -1.64
N PRO A 72 5.24 10.54 -0.34
CA PRO A 72 6.33 11.40 0.12
C PRO A 72 7.70 10.89 -0.36
N SER A 73 8.64 11.79 -0.61
CA SER A 73 9.97 11.44 -1.13
C SER A 73 10.70 10.38 -0.28
N TYR A 74 10.58 10.45 1.05
CA TYR A 74 11.21 9.47 1.93
C TYR A 74 10.64 8.04 1.77
N VAL A 75 9.36 7.92 1.38
CA VAL A 75 8.72 6.64 1.09
C VAL A 75 9.25 6.10 -0.24
N GLN A 76 9.34 6.99 -1.24
CA GLN A 76 9.91 6.64 -2.55
C GLN A 76 11.35 6.13 -2.42
N ASP A 77 12.18 6.84 -1.65
CA ASP A 77 13.56 6.46 -1.36
C ASP A 77 13.64 5.10 -0.63
N ALA A 78 12.76 4.88 0.36
CA ALA A 78 12.72 3.63 1.10
C ALA A 78 12.32 2.44 0.21
N ILE A 79 11.32 2.61 -0.67
CA ILE A 79 10.92 1.57 -1.63
C ILE A 79 12.05 1.30 -2.63
N HIS A 80 12.71 2.34 -3.14
CA HIS A 80 13.86 2.18 -4.04
C HIS A 80 15.01 1.39 -3.40
N GLU A 81 15.41 1.75 -2.18
CA GLU A 81 16.44 1.00 -1.46
C GLU A 81 15.97 -0.43 -1.15
N PHE A 82 14.71 -0.64 -0.79
CA PHE A 82 14.17 -1.98 -0.60
C PHE A 82 14.30 -2.83 -1.86
N ALA A 83 13.81 -2.34 -3.00
CA ALA A 83 13.86 -3.05 -4.29
C ALA A 83 15.30 -3.43 -4.68
N LYS A 84 16.24 -2.52 -4.45
CA LYS A 84 17.66 -2.72 -4.74
C LYS A 84 18.31 -3.77 -3.84
N ARG A 85 17.87 -3.87 -2.58
CA ARG A 85 18.48 -4.74 -1.56
C ARG A 85 17.84 -6.11 -1.46
N SER A 86 16.54 -6.21 -1.69
CA SER A 86 15.81 -7.47 -1.59
C SER A 86 16.01 -8.38 -2.81
N GLU A 87 16.40 -7.81 -3.96
CA GLU A 87 16.49 -8.50 -5.25
C GLU A 87 15.15 -9.16 -5.68
N VAL A 88 14.04 -8.77 -5.06
CA VAL A 88 12.70 -9.32 -5.36
C VAL A 88 12.11 -8.58 -6.55
N TYR A 89 11.80 -9.31 -7.61
CA TYR A 89 11.12 -8.77 -8.78
C TYR A 89 9.73 -8.22 -8.43
N GLY A 90 9.41 -7.03 -8.96
CA GLY A 90 8.12 -6.36 -8.74
C GLY A 90 8.07 -5.42 -7.54
N TYR A 91 9.17 -5.23 -6.80
CA TYR A 91 9.23 -4.31 -5.66
C TYR A 91 9.76 -2.91 -6.04
N GLY A 92 10.06 -2.67 -7.32
CA GLY A 92 10.43 -1.35 -7.82
C GLY A 92 9.31 -0.32 -7.62
N LEU A 93 9.67 0.96 -7.47
CA LEU A 93 8.77 2.04 -7.08
C LEU A 93 7.49 2.12 -7.94
N GLU A 94 7.65 2.13 -9.27
CA GLU A 94 6.51 2.14 -10.21
C GLU A 94 5.61 0.90 -10.07
N ASN A 95 6.20 -0.28 -9.85
CA ASN A 95 5.44 -1.52 -9.67
C ASN A 95 4.70 -1.54 -8.33
N MET A 96 5.31 -1.01 -7.27
CA MET A 96 4.66 -0.87 -5.96
C MET A 96 3.53 0.15 -6.02
N PHE A 97 3.71 1.23 -6.78
CA PHE A 97 2.66 2.21 -7.00
C PHE A 97 1.51 1.65 -7.85
N SER A 98 1.82 0.96 -8.95
CA SER A 98 0.81 0.24 -9.75
C SER A 98 0.07 -0.81 -8.92
N TYR A 99 0.77 -1.50 -8.01
CA TYR A 99 0.15 -2.45 -7.11
C TYR A 99 -0.92 -1.78 -6.21
N ILE A 100 -0.62 -0.62 -5.62
CA ILE A 100 -1.62 0.08 -4.79
C ILE A 100 -2.71 0.77 -5.60
N GLU A 101 -2.55 1.02 -6.89
CA GLU A 101 -3.63 1.56 -7.73
C GLU A 101 -4.51 0.46 -8.31
N ASN A 102 -3.89 -0.60 -8.85
CA ASN A 102 -4.54 -1.51 -9.80
C ASN A 102 -4.48 -2.98 -9.36
N ASP A 103 -3.34 -3.45 -8.85
CA ASP A 103 -3.12 -4.90 -8.68
C ASP A 103 -3.48 -5.43 -7.28
N PHE A 104 -3.67 -4.56 -6.30
CA PHE A 104 -4.14 -4.94 -4.97
C PHE A 104 -5.67 -5.14 -5.02
N GLU A 105 -6.06 -6.32 -5.49
CA GLU A 105 -7.43 -6.80 -5.72
C GLU A 105 -8.21 -7.06 -4.42
N VAL A 106 -8.31 -6.04 -3.57
CA VAL A 106 -9.09 -6.05 -2.34
C VAL A 106 -9.89 -4.76 -2.21
N GLU A 107 -11.03 -4.87 -1.55
CA GLU A 107 -11.72 -3.72 -0.98
C GLU A 107 -10.98 -3.31 0.30
N ILE A 108 -10.60 -2.04 0.39
CA ILE A 108 -9.92 -1.48 1.55
C ILE A 108 -10.99 -0.95 2.50
N ASP A 109 -11.33 -1.76 3.51
CA ASP A 109 -12.53 -1.55 4.33
C ASP A 109 -12.32 -0.46 5.38
N SER A 110 -11.21 -0.51 6.12
CA SER A 110 -10.97 0.43 7.22
C SER A 110 -9.50 0.55 7.60
N LEU A 111 -9.17 1.73 8.14
CA LEU A 111 -7.95 2.01 8.89
C LEU A 111 -8.39 2.36 10.32
N SER A 112 -7.91 1.60 11.30
CA SER A 112 -8.25 1.81 12.71
C SER A 112 -6.99 1.82 13.58
N TYR A 113 -7.10 2.46 14.74
CA TYR A 113 -6.02 2.53 15.73
C TYR A 113 -6.47 1.80 16.99
N VAL A 114 -5.82 0.67 17.28
CA VAL A 114 -6.10 -0.14 18.47
C VAL A 114 -5.55 0.58 19.71
N SER A 115 -4.46 1.35 19.54
CA SER A 115 -3.87 2.22 20.56
C SER A 115 -2.98 3.29 19.91
N ASP A 116 -2.35 4.14 20.72
CA ASP A 116 -1.37 5.13 20.24
C ASP A 116 -0.12 4.51 19.59
N VAL A 117 0.09 3.19 19.78
CA VAL A 117 1.27 2.46 19.28
C VAL A 117 0.90 1.38 18.26
N GLU A 118 -0.38 1.18 17.95
CA GLU A 118 -0.86 0.08 17.10
C GLU A 118 -2.00 0.52 16.19
N GLY A 119 -1.83 0.26 14.89
CA GLY A 119 -2.87 0.42 13.87
C GLY A 119 -3.16 -0.88 13.13
N GLU A 120 -4.32 -0.92 12.49
CA GLU A 120 -4.80 -2.05 11.69
C GLU A 120 -5.44 -1.53 10.40
N VAL A 121 -5.09 -2.16 9.27
CA VAL A 121 -5.82 -2.03 8.01
C VAL A 121 -6.59 -3.32 7.76
N ALA A 122 -7.89 -3.21 7.52
CA ALA A 122 -8.77 -4.32 7.21
C ALA A 122 -9.16 -4.31 5.72
N PHE A 123 -9.26 -5.50 5.13
CA PHE A 123 -9.58 -5.67 3.71
C PHE A 123 -10.60 -6.78 3.46
N SER A 124 -11.30 -6.69 2.33
CA SER A 124 -12.24 -7.71 1.87
C SER A 124 -11.93 -8.18 0.44
N THR A 125 -11.96 -9.50 0.22
CA THR A 125 -11.50 -10.14 -1.04
C THR A 125 -12.62 -10.72 -1.89
N GLY A 126 -13.89 -10.45 -1.56
CA GLY A 126 -15.04 -11.01 -2.29
C GLY A 126 -15.08 -12.56 -2.35
N ASN A 127 -14.35 -13.26 -1.46
CA ASN A 127 -14.13 -14.72 -1.44
C ASN A 127 -13.10 -15.28 -2.43
N TYR A 128 -12.18 -14.45 -2.97
CA TYR A 128 -11.05 -14.93 -3.77
C TYR A 128 -9.81 -15.18 -2.88
N PRO A 129 -9.01 -16.24 -3.13
CA PRO A 129 -7.72 -16.41 -2.47
C PRO A 129 -6.81 -15.23 -2.81
N PHE A 130 -6.35 -14.54 -1.78
CA PHE A 130 -5.57 -13.33 -1.93
C PHE A 130 -4.10 -13.58 -1.64
N GLY A 131 -3.23 -13.08 -2.52
CA GLY A 131 -1.80 -12.98 -2.31
C GLY A 131 -1.33 -11.54 -2.48
N GLY A 132 -0.23 -11.15 -1.84
CA GLY A 132 0.34 -9.81 -1.98
C GLY A 132 0.33 -8.96 -0.71
N ILE A 133 -0.14 -9.50 0.42
CA ILE A 133 -0.06 -8.81 1.73
C ILE A 133 1.39 -8.45 2.08
N GLU A 134 2.35 -9.19 1.52
CA GLU A 134 3.79 -8.96 1.61
C GLU A 134 4.19 -7.61 0.98
N ARG A 135 3.65 -7.28 -0.20
CA ARG A 135 3.92 -5.98 -0.83
C ARG A 135 3.32 -4.84 0.00
N PHE A 136 2.12 -5.04 0.53
CA PHE A 136 1.51 -4.07 1.42
C PHE A 136 2.32 -3.88 2.72
N ALA A 137 2.92 -4.94 3.26
CA ALA A 137 3.83 -4.84 4.40
C ALA A 137 5.05 -3.96 4.10
N VAL A 138 5.62 -4.05 2.88
CA VAL A 138 6.72 -3.16 2.45
C VAL A 138 6.27 -1.70 2.37
N ILE A 139 5.07 -1.43 1.86
CA ILE A 139 4.53 -0.07 1.81
C ILE A 139 4.42 0.50 3.23
N LEU A 140 3.77 -0.21 4.15
CA LEU A 140 3.69 0.19 5.55
C LEU A 140 5.08 0.46 6.15
N LYS A 141 6.03 -0.45 5.92
CA LYS A 141 7.42 -0.31 6.39
C LYS A 141 8.10 0.93 5.81
N ALA A 142 7.85 1.30 4.56
CA ALA A 142 8.38 2.50 3.92
C ALA A 142 7.83 3.79 4.56
N PHE A 143 6.61 3.75 5.11
CA PHE A 143 6.09 4.80 5.98
C PHE A 143 6.67 4.76 7.40
N ASN A 144 7.56 3.81 7.73
CA ASN A 144 8.02 3.55 9.10
C ASN A 144 6.90 3.11 10.06
N LEU A 145 5.85 2.49 9.51
CA LEU A 145 4.80 1.78 10.23
C LEU A 145 5.16 0.30 10.18
N ILE A 146 5.53 -0.30 11.31
CA ILE A 146 6.20 -1.61 11.32
C ILE A 146 5.17 -2.73 11.35
N PRO A 147 4.92 -3.45 10.24
CA PRO A 147 3.95 -4.54 10.25
C PRO A 147 4.45 -5.68 11.11
N PHE A 148 3.57 -6.28 11.92
CA PHE A 148 3.96 -7.36 12.84
C PHE A 148 2.99 -8.53 12.86
N GLU A 149 1.77 -8.36 12.37
CA GLU A 149 0.77 -9.42 12.29
C GLU A 149 -0.12 -9.21 11.07
N CYS A 150 -0.52 -10.29 10.41
CA CYS A 150 -1.55 -10.23 9.38
C CYS A 150 -2.46 -11.46 9.41
N PHE A 151 -3.63 -11.33 8.81
CA PHE A 151 -4.45 -12.48 8.41
C PHE A 151 -4.61 -12.47 6.90
N ASP A 152 -4.03 -13.47 6.24
CA ASP A 152 -3.98 -13.61 4.77
C ASP A 152 -5.24 -14.27 4.17
N GLY A 153 -6.23 -14.58 5.01
CA GLY A 153 -7.45 -15.27 4.62
C GLY A 153 -7.47 -16.74 5.04
N PHE A 154 -6.30 -17.30 5.34
CA PHE A 154 -6.09 -18.68 5.77
C PHE A 154 -5.45 -18.75 7.16
N ASN A 155 -4.39 -17.98 7.38
CA ASN A 155 -3.57 -18.00 8.58
C ASN A 155 -3.41 -16.61 9.16
N VAL A 156 -3.46 -16.54 10.49
CA VAL A 156 -2.84 -15.42 11.20
C VAL A 156 -1.34 -15.68 11.18
N GLY A 157 -0.58 -14.74 10.61
CA GLY A 157 0.87 -14.78 10.51
C GLY A 157 1.53 -13.69 11.36
N THR A 158 2.65 -14.03 11.99
CA THR A 158 3.57 -13.05 12.59
C THR A 158 4.53 -12.58 11.49
N ILE A 159 4.69 -11.27 11.35
CA ILE A 159 5.66 -10.67 10.40
C ILE A 159 6.94 -10.40 11.17
N GLU A 160 8.00 -11.16 10.86
CA GLU A 160 9.31 -11.03 11.51
C GLU A 160 10.31 -10.36 10.57
N TRP A 161 10.71 -9.14 10.91
CA TRP A 161 11.65 -8.36 10.13
C TRP A 161 13.10 -8.76 10.43
N ASN A 162 13.79 -9.25 9.41
CA ASN A 162 15.21 -9.59 9.44
C ASN A 162 16.02 -8.42 8.88
N GLY A 163 16.04 -7.32 9.63
CA GLY A 163 16.61 -6.04 9.21
C GLY A 163 15.58 -5.16 8.50
N ASP A 164 16.05 -4.25 7.64
CA ASP A 164 15.19 -3.22 7.03
C ASP A 164 14.53 -3.66 5.73
N TYR A 165 15.05 -4.71 5.07
CA TYR A 165 14.70 -5.06 3.68
C TYR A 165 14.30 -6.53 3.48
N MET A 166 14.16 -7.29 4.55
CA MET A 166 13.77 -8.70 4.51
C MET A 166 12.87 -9.01 5.69
N PHE A 167 11.89 -9.87 5.46
CA PHE A 167 11.01 -10.36 6.50
C PHE A 167 10.44 -11.73 6.11
N ASP A 168 9.98 -12.45 7.12
CA ASP A 168 9.24 -13.70 6.96
C ASP A 168 7.85 -13.56 7.57
N ILE A 169 6.87 -14.25 7.00
CA ILE A 169 5.53 -14.40 7.59
C ILE A 169 5.43 -15.81 8.15
N ILE A 170 5.41 -15.91 9.48
CA ILE A 170 5.37 -17.18 10.19
C ILE A 170 3.92 -17.44 10.63
N ALA A 171 3.30 -18.47 10.06
CA ALA A 171 1.95 -18.88 10.43
C ALA A 171 1.86 -19.20 11.94
N ASN A 172 0.77 -18.74 12.57
CA ASN A 172 0.49 -18.95 13.98
C ASN A 172 -0.81 -19.76 14.13
N PRO A 173 -0.75 -21.11 14.15
CA PRO A 173 -1.94 -21.96 14.15
C PRO A 173 -2.88 -21.73 15.34
N ILE A 174 -2.35 -21.33 16.49
CA ILE A 174 -3.14 -21.07 17.70
C ILE A 174 -3.95 -19.78 17.54
N LYS A 175 -3.32 -18.69 17.07
CA LYS A 175 -4.04 -17.45 16.75
C LYS A 175 -5.00 -17.64 15.58
N THR A 176 -4.61 -18.38 14.55
CA THR A 176 -5.49 -18.73 13.42
C THR A 176 -6.78 -19.38 13.91
N LYS A 177 -6.68 -20.43 14.74
CA LYS A 177 -7.86 -21.11 15.30
C LYS A 177 -8.73 -20.14 16.12
N SER A 178 -8.10 -19.34 16.97
CA SER A 178 -8.81 -18.38 17.84
C SER A 178 -9.55 -17.32 17.01
N TYR A 179 -8.91 -16.80 15.97
CA TYR A 179 -9.47 -15.80 15.08
C TYR A 179 -10.62 -16.38 14.23
N LEU A 180 -10.42 -17.55 13.60
CA LEU A 180 -11.48 -18.22 12.83
C LEU A 180 -12.70 -18.55 13.70
N PHE A 181 -12.48 -18.97 14.95
CA PHE A 181 -13.56 -19.18 15.92
C PHE A 181 -14.32 -17.89 16.21
N SER A 182 -13.62 -16.77 16.40
CA SER A 182 -14.25 -15.46 16.63
C SER A 182 -15.10 -14.98 15.44
N LEU A 183 -14.76 -15.42 14.22
CA LEU A 183 -15.53 -15.15 13.00
C LEU A 183 -16.72 -16.09 12.79
N GLY A 184 -16.97 -17.04 13.70
CA GLY A 184 -17.98 -18.08 13.52
C GLY A 184 -17.65 -19.07 12.40
N LYS A 185 -16.39 -19.13 11.95
CA LYS A 185 -15.90 -20.07 10.94
C LYS A 185 -15.34 -21.32 11.63
N GLU A 186 -16.24 -22.21 12.06
CA GLU A 186 -15.82 -23.57 12.42
C GLU A 186 -15.53 -24.37 11.15
N GLN A 187 -14.39 -25.07 11.13
CA GLN A 187 -13.91 -26.00 10.11
C GLN A 187 -13.05 -25.41 8.97
N VAL A 188 -11.75 -25.27 9.24
CA VAL A 188 -10.74 -25.67 8.25
C VAL A 188 -9.83 -26.68 8.95
N GLN A 189 -9.93 -27.94 8.53
CA GLN A 189 -8.89 -28.93 8.84
C GLN A 189 -7.61 -28.45 8.15
N ILE A 190 -6.66 -27.99 8.95
CA ILE A 190 -5.29 -27.77 8.48
C ILE A 190 -4.70 -29.19 8.27
N PRO A 191 -4.22 -29.54 7.07
CA PRO A 191 -3.57 -30.83 6.81
C PRO A 191 -2.30 -31.02 7.66
#